data_AF-A0A2E1VIS7-F1
#
_entry.id   AF-A0A2E1VIS7-F1
#
_cell.length_a   1.000
_cell.length_b   1.000
_cell.length_c   1.000
_cell.angle_alpha   90.00
_cell.angle_beta   90.00
_cell.angle_gamma   90.00
#
_symmetry.space_group_name_H-M   'P 1'
#
loop_
_entity.id
_entity.type
_entity.pdbx_description
1 polymer ?
#
loop_
_entity_poly.entity_id
_entity_poly.type
_entity_poly.pdbx_seq_one_letter_code
_entity_poly.pdbx_strand_id
1 'polypeptide(L)'
;MLRRHQTAYAYVLGFVGVLCFAATLPLTSIALADFSPTFITMIRAVIAGSAACIWLIFSQSSRPRRGEIKPLLVSGLGLVFGFPLAMAIGLQTVPSYHGAVVLGILPLVTAGLSVIVHGYRARLGFWLCAVVGAGLVIVFTLREQ
;
A
#
# COMPACT_ATOMS: atom_id res chain seq x y z
N MET A 1 8.52 -26.45 16.52
CA MET A 1 7.11 -25.98 16.63
C MET A 1 6.97 -24.45 16.55
N LEU A 2 7.80 -23.66 17.23
CA LEU A 2 7.76 -22.17 17.23
C LEU A 2 7.80 -21.51 15.84
N ARG A 3 8.58 -22.03 14.87
CA ARG A 3 8.64 -21.49 13.49
C ARG A 3 7.31 -21.59 12.71
N ARG A 4 6.51 -22.63 12.93
CA ARG A 4 5.29 -22.89 12.14
C ARG A 4 4.17 -21.90 12.49
N HIS A 5 4.05 -21.53 13.77
CA HIS A 5 3.12 -20.50 14.23
C HIS A 5 3.51 -19.12 13.69
N GLN A 6 4.80 -18.76 13.73
CA GLN A 6 5.28 -17.47 13.18
C GLN A 6 4.98 -17.33 11.68
N THR A 7 5.14 -18.39 10.89
CA THR A 7 4.74 -18.36 9.47
C THR A 7 3.23 -18.20 9.28
N ALA A 8 2.41 -18.89 10.08
CA ALA A 8 0.95 -18.75 9.99
C ALA A 8 0.51 -17.31 10.31
N TYR A 9 1.07 -16.69 11.36
CA TYR A 9 0.83 -15.28 11.67
C TYR A 9 1.25 -14.34 10.54
N ALA A 10 2.42 -14.56 9.93
CA ALA A 10 2.88 -13.76 8.80
C ALA A 10 1.93 -13.85 7.60
N TYR A 11 1.41 -15.04 7.28
CA TYR A 11 0.43 -15.22 6.20
C TYR A 11 -0.91 -14.56 6.52
N VAL A 12 -1.40 -14.65 7.76
CA VAL A 12 -2.63 -13.99 8.18
C VAL A 12 -2.49 -12.46 8.09
N LEU A 13 -1.41 -11.90 8.61
CA LEU A 13 -1.14 -10.46 8.53
C LEU A 13 -1.02 -9.99 7.07
N GLY A 14 -0.34 -10.78 6.23
CA GLY A 14 -0.25 -10.53 4.80
C GLY A 14 -1.62 -10.54 4.13
N PHE A 15 -2.45 -11.53 4.42
CA PHE A 15 -3.80 -11.64 3.88
C PHE A 15 -4.70 -10.47 4.29
N VAL A 16 -4.67 -10.07 5.57
CA VAL A 16 -5.39 -8.88 6.06
C VAL A 16 -4.91 -7.63 5.33
N GLY A 17 -3.60 -7.46 5.17
CA GLY A 17 -3.03 -6.35 4.41
C GLY A 17 -3.53 -6.30 2.96
N VAL A 18 -3.58 -7.44 2.28
CA VAL A 18 -4.10 -7.56 0.91
C VAL A 18 -5.59 -7.18 0.86
N LEU A 19 -6.41 -7.64 1.80
CA LEU A 19 -7.83 -7.30 1.87
C LEU A 19 -8.05 -5.78 2.08
N CYS A 20 -7.33 -5.18 3.03
CA CYS A 20 -7.40 -3.74 3.26
C CYS A 20 -6.98 -2.94 2.03
N PHE A 21 -5.93 -3.38 1.33
CA PHE A 21 -5.45 -2.71 0.12
C PHE A 21 -6.45 -2.84 -1.03
N ALA A 22 -7.00 -4.04 -1.26
CA ALA A 22 -8.01 -4.29 -2.30
C ALA A 22 -9.29 -3.47 -2.09
N ALA A 23 -9.75 -3.33 -0.84
CA ALA A 23 -10.93 -2.55 -0.50
C ALA A 23 -10.73 -1.04 -0.64
N THR A 24 -9.49 -0.55 -0.67
CA THR A 24 -9.21 0.89 -0.63
C THR A 24 -9.81 1.64 -1.81
N LEU A 25 -9.68 1.12 -3.03
CA LEU A 25 -10.17 1.78 -4.25
C LEU A 25 -11.69 1.83 -4.36
N PRO A 26 -12.45 0.71 -4.22
CA PRO A 26 -13.90 0.78 -4.29
C PRO A 26 -14.46 1.70 -3.20
N LEU A 27 -13.93 1.63 -1.97
CA LEU A 27 -14.39 2.51 -0.88
C LEU A 27 -14.03 3.98 -1.14
N THR A 28 -12.85 4.27 -1.69
CA THR A 28 -12.47 5.65 -2.05
C THR A 28 -13.34 6.17 -3.21
N SER A 29 -13.62 5.33 -4.20
CA SER A 29 -14.50 5.67 -5.33
C SER A 29 -15.93 5.98 -4.85
N ILE A 30 -16.45 5.23 -3.89
CA ILE A 30 -17.76 5.50 -3.27
C ILE A 30 -17.71 6.82 -2.50
N ALA A 31 -16.67 7.05 -1.68
CA ALA A 31 -16.55 8.28 -0.90
C ALA A 31 -16.39 9.55 -1.78
N LEU A 32 -15.81 9.41 -2.97
CA LEU A 32 -15.68 10.52 -3.93
C LEU A 32 -17.02 10.99 -4.51
N ALA A 33 -18.11 10.24 -4.32
CA ALA A 33 -19.45 10.70 -4.71
C ALA A 33 -19.89 11.92 -3.87
N ASP A 34 -19.50 11.97 -2.59
CA ASP A 34 -19.94 12.99 -1.64
C ASP A 34 -18.82 13.93 -1.19
N PHE A 35 -17.54 13.54 -1.37
CA PHE A 35 -16.39 14.26 -0.83
C PHE A 35 -15.31 14.54 -1.87
N SER A 36 -14.57 15.63 -1.68
CA SER A 36 -13.43 15.96 -2.54
C SER A 36 -12.21 15.05 -2.29
N PRO A 37 -11.33 14.81 -3.29
CA PRO A 37 -10.10 14.03 -3.13
C PRO A 37 -9.20 14.56 -2.01
N THR A 38 -9.11 15.89 -1.88
CA THR A 38 -8.31 16.55 -0.85
C THR A 38 -8.90 16.29 0.53
N PHE A 39 -10.21 16.39 0.71
CA PHE A 39 -10.86 16.09 1.98
C PHE A 39 -10.63 14.63 2.41
N ILE A 40 -10.86 13.66 1.50
CA ILE A 40 -10.65 12.23 1.78
C ILE A 40 -9.18 11.95 2.15
N THR A 41 -8.23 12.59 1.45
CA THR A 41 -6.80 12.44 1.76
C THR A 41 -6.48 13.00 3.14
N MET A 42 -6.97 14.20 3.46
CA MET A 42 -6.68 14.87 4.73
C MET A 42 -7.30 14.14 5.92
N ILE A 43 -8.54 13.66 5.82
CA ILE A 43 -9.16 12.92 6.93
C ILE A 43 -8.44 11.60 7.20
N ARG A 44 -7.96 10.91 6.15
CA ARG A 44 -7.11 9.71 6.30
C ARG A 44 -5.80 10.05 7.02
N ALA A 45 -5.16 11.16 6.66
CA ALA A 45 -3.94 11.63 7.31
C ALA A 45 -4.19 11.97 8.79
N VAL A 46 -5.30 12.64 9.10
CA VAL A 46 -5.68 12.97 10.49
C VAL A 46 -5.93 11.70 11.31
N ILE A 47 -6.70 10.73 10.79
CA ILE A 47 -6.98 9.48 11.50
C ILE A 47 -5.69 8.69 11.74
N ALA A 48 -4.87 8.49 10.70
CA ALA A 48 -3.61 7.75 10.81
C ALA A 48 -2.61 8.46 11.75
N GLY A 49 -2.49 9.78 11.63
CA GLY A 49 -1.64 10.59 12.49
C GLY A 49 -2.08 10.56 13.95
N SER A 50 -3.39 10.63 14.20
CA SER A 50 -3.96 10.55 15.55
C SER A 50 -3.69 9.19 16.18
N ALA A 51 -3.93 8.11 15.44
CA ALA A 51 -3.64 6.75 15.90
C ALA A 51 -2.15 6.54 16.18
N ALA A 52 -1.27 7.06 15.30
CA ALA A 52 0.17 7.01 15.50
C ALA A 52 0.62 7.82 16.74
N CYS A 53 0.07 9.01 16.96
CA CYS A 53 0.34 9.83 18.14
C CYS A 53 -0.08 9.11 19.43
N ILE A 54 -1.28 8.53 19.45
CA ILE A 54 -1.78 7.73 20.57
C ILE A 54 -0.81 6.58 20.85
N TRP A 55 -0.42 5.84 19.82
CA TRP A 55 0.52 4.73 19.96
C TRP A 55 1.88 5.19 20.51
N LEU A 56 2.44 6.30 20.02
CA LEU A 56 3.73 6.82 20.49
C LEU A 56 3.70 7.26 21.95
N ILE A 57 2.59 7.84 22.42
CA ILE A 57 2.39 8.22 23.83
C ILE A 57 2.44 6.98 24.73
N PHE A 58 1.74 5.90 24.34
CA PHE A 58 1.68 4.68 25.15
C PHE A 58 2.92 3.78 25.02
N SER A 59 3.54 3.73 23.85
CA SER A 59 4.66 2.83 23.56
C SER A 59 5.99 3.30 24.15
N GLN A 60 6.11 4.55 24.62
CA GLN A 60 7.38 5.15 25.07
C GLN A 60 8.51 4.97 24.05
N SER A 61 8.18 5.00 22.76
CA SER A 61 9.15 4.74 21.69
C SER A 61 10.27 5.78 21.69
N SER A 62 11.50 5.32 21.45
CA SER A 62 12.67 6.21 21.33
C SER A 62 12.50 7.17 20.15
N ARG A 63 12.93 8.43 20.32
CA ARG A 63 12.92 9.41 19.22
C ARG A 63 13.83 8.96 18.07
N PRO A 64 13.43 9.20 16.80
CA PRO A 64 14.23 8.81 15.65
C PRO A 64 15.60 9.49 15.67
N ARG A 65 16.64 8.75 15.23
CA ARG A 65 18.00 9.26 15.10
C ARG A 65 18.07 10.24 13.93
N ARG A 66 19.04 11.16 13.93
CA ARG A 66 19.18 12.18 12.86
C ARG A 66 19.22 11.58 11.44
N GLY A 67 19.84 10.41 11.28
CA GLY A 67 19.92 9.71 9.99
C GLY A 67 18.58 9.11 9.52
N GLU A 68 17.63 8.89 10.43
CA GLU A 68 16.32 8.28 10.15
C GLU A 68 15.26 9.33 9.79
N ILE A 69 15.47 10.59 10.17
CA ILE A 69 14.51 11.68 9.95
C ILE A 69 14.22 11.88 8.46
N LYS A 70 15.26 11.93 7.60
CA LYS A 70 15.05 12.15 6.17
C LYS A 70 14.27 11.00 5.51
N PRO A 71 14.64 9.71 5.67
CA PRO A 71 13.82 8.60 5.17
C PRO A 71 12.39 8.60 5.71
N LEU A 72 12.21 8.92 7.00
CA LEU A 72 10.90 8.97 7.63
C LEU A 72 10.01 10.06 7.02
N LEU A 73 10.55 11.26 6.82
CA LEU A 73 9.81 12.38 6.21
C LEU A 73 9.47 12.08 4.75
N VAL A 74 10.43 11.58 3.96
CA VAL A 74 10.18 11.27 2.54
C VAL A 74 9.12 10.17 2.39
N SER A 75 9.25 9.09 3.17
CA SER A 75 8.29 7.97 3.12
C SER A 75 6.92 8.39 3.65
N GLY A 76 6.89 9.17 4.74
CA GLY A 76 5.65 9.69 5.33
C GLY A 76 4.90 10.61 4.38
N LEU A 77 5.60 11.58 3.77
CA LEU A 77 4.98 12.50 2.81
C LEU A 77 4.46 11.75 1.57
N GLY A 78 5.23 10.81 1.04
CA GLY A 78 4.83 9.99 -0.09
C GLY A 78 3.61 9.12 0.20
N LEU A 79 3.60 8.44 1.35
CA LEU A 79 2.55 7.48 1.71
C LEU A 79 1.27 8.15 2.21
N VAL A 80 1.36 9.29 2.89
CA VAL A 80 0.21 9.98 3.48
C VAL A 80 -0.42 10.96 2.50
N PHE A 81 0.38 11.69 1.73
CA PHE A 81 -0.13 12.73 0.84
C PHE A 81 0.05 12.36 -0.63
N GLY A 82 1.27 12.02 -1.05
CA GLY A 82 1.60 11.85 -2.47
C GLY A 82 0.74 10.79 -3.15
N PHE A 83 0.81 9.56 -2.65
CA PHE A 83 0.10 8.43 -3.23
C PHE A 83 -1.43 8.52 -3.06
N PRO A 84 -1.99 8.77 -1.85
CA PRO A 84 -3.45 8.80 -1.68
C PRO A 84 -4.12 9.92 -2.47
N LEU A 85 -3.48 11.09 -2.57
CA LEU A 85 -4.02 12.21 -3.34
C LEU A 85 -4.00 11.90 -4.85
N ALA A 86 -2.88 11.40 -5.37
CA ALA A 86 -2.77 11.01 -6.78
C ALA A 86 -3.80 9.93 -7.14
N MET A 87 -3.97 8.93 -6.27
CA MET A 87 -4.97 7.88 -6.43
C MET A 87 -6.40 8.44 -6.42
N ALA A 88 -6.74 9.31 -5.45
CA ALA A 88 -8.07 9.90 -5.33
C ALA A 88 -8.41 10.82 -6.52
N ILE A 89 -7.43 11.56 -7.05
CA ILE A 89 -7.60 12.35 -8.28
C ILE A 89 -7.84 11.43 -9.48
N GLY A 90 -7.04 10.37 -9.64
CA GLY A 90 -7.21 9.42 -10.74
C GLY A 90 -8.58 8.73 -10.74
N LEU A 91 -9.12 8.42 -9.56
CA LEU A 91 -10.45 7.82 -9.41
C LEU A 91 -11.62 8.74 -9.79
N GLN A 92 -11.39 10.04 -10.01
CA GLN A 92 -12.44 10.92 -10.52
C GLN A 92 -12.77 10.66 -11.99
N THR A 93 -11.80 10.14 -12.76
CA THR A 93 -11.94 9.93 -14.21
C THR A 93 -11.77 8.47 -14.61
N VAL A 94 -11.13 7.65 -13.77
CA VAL A 94 -10.87 6.24 -14.04
C VAL A 94 -11.70 5.36 -13.09
N PRO A 95 -12.49 4.42 -13.63
CA PRO A 95 -13.20 3.45 -12.80
C PRO A 95 -12.26 2.68 -11.85
N SER A 96 -12.77 2.35 -10.66
CA SER A 96 -11.99 1.71 -9.61
C SER A 96 -11.41 0.34 -9.99
N TYR A 97 -12.07 -0.41 -10.89
CA TYR A 97 -11.56 -1.69 -11.39
C TYR A 97 -10.32 -1.54 -12.27
N HIS A 98 -10.27 -0.53 -13.14
CA HIS A 98 -9.05 -0.20 -13.90
C HIS A 98 -7.94 0.32 -12.98
N GLY A 99 -8.27 1.16 -12.00
CA GLY A 99 -7.32 1.63 -10.99
C GLY A 99 -6.73 0.49 -10.15
N ALA A 100 -7.54 -0.53 -9.84
CA ALA A 100 -7.13 -1.69 -9.04
C ALA A 100 -6.06 -2.53 -9.73
N VAL A 101 -6.13 -2.62 -11.05
CA VAL A 101 -5.16 -3.35 -11.87
C VAL A 101 -3.82 -2.64 -11.85
N VAL A 102 -3.82 -1.32 -12.11
CA VAL A 102 -2.59 -0.50 -12.06
C VAL A 102 -1.93 -0.61 -10.69
N LEU A 103 -2.75 -0.60 -9.62
CA LEU A 103 -2.27 -0.75 -8.26
C LEU A 103 -1.86 -2.18 -7.90
N GLY A 104 -2.41 -3.19 -8.56
CA GLY A 104 -1.99 -4.59 -8.43
C GLY A 104 -0.56 -4.83 -8.93
N ILE A 105 -0.06 -4.00 -9.85
CA ILE A 105 1.33 -4.04 -10.34
C ILE A 105 2.29 -3.37 -9.34
N LEU A 106 1.82 -2.43 -8.51
CA LEU A 106 2.65 -1.65 -7.59
C LEU A 106 3.45 -2.51 -6.59
N PRO A 107 2.92 -3.59 -5.98
CA PRO A 107 3.71 -4.49 -5.13
C PRO A 107 4.86 -5.18 -5.88
N LEU A 108 4.66 -5.55 -7.15
CA LEU A 108 5.72 -6.14 -7.98
C LEU A 108 6.85 -5.13 -8.23
N VAL A 109 6.50 -3.88 -8.56
CA VAL A 109 7.47 -2.79 -8.72
C VAL A 109 8.19 -2.51 -7.40
N THR A 110 7.46 -2.48 -6.28
CA THR A 110 8.03 -2.26 -4.94
C THR A 110 9.00 -3.37 -4.56
N ALA A 111 8.68 -4.63 -4.89
CA ALA A 111 9.58 -5.75 -4.68
C ALA A 111 10.85 -5.63 -5.54
N GLY A 112 10.72 -5.24 -6.82
CA GLY A 112 11.86 -4.97 -7.72
C GLY A 112 12.78 -3.87 -7.20
N LEU A 113 12.21 -2.72 -6.85
CA LEU A 113 12.98 -1.62 -6.27
C LEU A 113 13.64 -2.03 -4.94
N SER A 114 12.95 -2.81 -4.09
CA SER A 114 13.52 -3.30 -2.84
C SER A 114 14.74 -4.19 -3.08
N VAL A 115 14.68 -5.09 -4.06
CA VAL A 115 15.81 -5.95 -4.47
C VAL A 115 16.98 -5.13 -5.00
N ILE A 116 16.71 -4.10 -5.80
CA ILE A 116 17.75 -3.20 -6.35
C ILE A 116 18.40 -2.37 -5.24
N VAL A 117 17.60 -1.74 -4.39
CA VAL A 117 18.06 -0.80 -3.35
C VAL A 117 18.78 -1.52 -2.21
N HIS A 118 18.33 -2.70 -1.81
CA HIS A 118 18.86 -3.41 -0.64
C HIS A 118 19.72 -4.63 -0.99
N GLY A 119 19.84 -4.99 -2.28
CA GLY A 119 20.65 -6.12 -2.74
C GLY A 119 20.14 -7.50 -2.34
N TYR A 120 18.94 -7.61 -1.76
CA TYR A 120 18.34 -8.89 -1.38
C TYR A 120 17.96 -9.70 -2.64
N ARG A 121 18.34 -10.98 -2.69
CA ARG A 121 17.94 -11.87 -3.80
C ARG A 121 16.66 -12.62 -3.46
N ALA A 122 15.53 -12.17 -4.01
CA ALA A 122 14.29 -12.93 -3.96
C ALA A 122 14.42 -14.25 -4.74
N ARG A 123 13.78 -15.32 -4.24
CA ARG A 123 13.81 -16.64 -4.88
C ARG A 123 13.08 -16.62 -6.21
N LEU A 124 13.49 -17.46 -7.16
CA LEU A 124 12.88 -17.54 -8.49
C LEU A 124 11.35 -17.79 -8.44
N GLY A 125 10.90 -18.64 -7.51
CA GLY A 125 9.47 -18.91 -7.33
C GLY A 125 8.64 -17.68 -6.94
N PHE A 126 9.22 -16.72 -6.21
CA PHE A 126 8.55 -15.46 -5.92
C PHE A 126 8.28 -14.67 -7.20
N TRP A 127 9.29 -14.53 -8.05
CA TRP A 127 9.17 -13.81 -9.31
C TRP A 127 8.19 -14.47 -10.27
N LEU A 128 8.21 -15.80 -10.38
CA LEU A 128 7.26 -16.54 -11.19
C LEU A 128 5.82 -16.26 -10.74
N CYS A 129 5.52 -16.41 -9.45
CA CYS A 129 4.19 -16.12 -8.92
C CYS A 129 3.80 -14.65 -9.13
N ALA A 130 4.73 -13.71 -8.92
CA ALA A 130 4.45 -12.29 -9.04
C ALA A 130 4.19 -11.86 -10.50
N VAL A 131 4.96 -12.40 -11.46
CA VAL A 131 4.75 -12.18 -12.91
C VAL A 131 3.44 -12.83 -13.38
N VAL A 132 3.14 -14.05 -12.94
CA VAL A 132 1.87 -14.72 -13.27
C VAL A 132 0.69 -13.92 -12.72
N GLY A 133 0.75 -13.48 -11.46
CA GLY A 133 -0.29 -12.66 -10.85
C GLY A 133 -0.50 -11.34 -11.58
N ALA A 134 0.58 -10.61 -11.89
CA ALA A 134 0.50 -9.38 -12.67
C ALA A 134 -0.06 -9.61 -14.09
N GLY A 135 0.36 -10.70 -14.75
CA GLY A 135 -0.14 -11.09 -16.06
C GLY A 135 -1.64 -11.37 -16.07
N LEU A 136 -2.15 -12.10 -15.07
CA LEU A 136 -3.59 -12.35 -14.92
C LEU A 136 -4.39 -11.05 -14.79
N VAL A 137 -3.90 -10.12 -13.97
CA VAL A 137 -4.53 -8.81 -13.74
C VAL A 137 -4.55 -7.95 -15.02
N ILE A 138 -3.45 -7.95 -15.79
CA ILE A 138 -3.37 -7.25 -17.08
C ILE A 138 -4.33 -7.89 -18.10
N VAL A 139 -4.35 -9.22 -18.23
CA VAL A 139 -5.23 -9.93 -19.17
C VAL A 139 -6.70 -9.68 -18.85
N PHE A 140 -7.08 -9.69 -17.57
CA PHE A 140 -8.43 -9.32 -17.13
C PHE A 140 -8.82 -7.92 -17.61
N THR A 141 -7.91 -6.95 -17.46
CA THR A 141 -8.17 -5.55 -17.87
C THR A 141 -8.32 -5.40 -19.36
N LEU A 142 -7.49 -6.10 -20.15
CA LEU A 142 -7.57 -6.06 -21.61
C LEU A 142 -8.85 -6.74 -22.14
N ARG A 143 -9.45 -7.66 -21.38
CA ARG A 143 -10.72 -8.32 -21.74
C ARG A 143 -11.95 -7.53 -21.31
N GLU A 144 -11.86 -6.74 -20.24
CA GLU A 144 -12.94 -5.88 -19.74
C GLU A 144 -12.87 -4.43 -20.24
N GLN A 145 -12.21 -4.18 -21.38
CA GLN A 145 -12.33 -2.91 -22.13
C GLN A 145 -13.67 -2.82 -22.85
#